data_AF-A0A2M8ETG6-F1
#
_entry.id   AF-A0A2M8ETG6-F1
#
_cell.length_a   1.000
_cell.length_b   1.000
_cell.length_c   1.000
_cell.angle_alpha   90.00
_cell.angle_beta   90.00
_cell.angle_gamma   90.00
#
_symmetry.space_group_name_H-M   'P 1'
#
loop_
_entity.id
_entity.type
_entity.pdbx_description
1 polymer ?
#
loop_
_entity_poly.entity_id
_entity_poly.type
_entity_poly.pdbx_seq_one_letter_code
_entity_poly.pdbx_strand_id
1 'polypeptide(L)'
;MPNKKPQRIKIYLAGRIPIGDEPGIDPRWREKYIQRLKKLIPQAIFVDPSYREIKEEDHKAVFGHDLFLIKQADLMLVNAEMPIGLGTAQEMVIAKYFQKPIITVSPGGSYYSPAVTKINGKNVKNWHHPFLAILSDQIIEDVQELKPILIKLKGERIPRWKTFVEKSIKYYLTHYFSKDKKTQEILKKTKC
;
A
#
# COMPACT_ATOMS: atom_id res chain seq x y z
N MET A 1 8.21 -24.76 30.48
CA MET A 1 8.46 -23.66 29.53
C MET A 1 7.24 -22.75 29.53
N PRO A 2 7.35 -21.43 29.75
CA PRO A 2 6.16 -20.57 29.74
C PRO A 2 5.65 -20.47 28.30
N ASN A 3 4.41 -20.93 28.08
CA ASN A 3 3.66 -20.74 26.84
C ASN A 3 3.57 -19.23 26.55
N LYS A 4 4.45 -18.71 25.67
CA LYS A 4 4.31 -17.36 25.12
C LYS A 4 2.96 -17.31 24.41
N LYS A 5 2.01 -16.55 24.96
CA LYS A 5 0.75 -16.25 24.26
C LYS A 5 1.09 -15.77 22.84
N PRO A 6 0.39 -16.25 21.81
CA PRO A 6 0.63 -15.80 20.45
C PRO A 6 0.46 -14.28 20.41
N GLN A 7 1.49 -13.58 19.95
CA GLN A 7 1.46 -12.13 19.82
C GLN A 7 0.30 -11.74 18.91
N ARG A 8 -0.65 -10.96 19.43
CA ARG A 8 -1.74 -10.39 18.64
C ARG A 8 -1.14 -9.38 17.67
N ILE A 9 -1.57 -9.42 16.42
CA ILE A 9 -1.10 -8.54 15.34
C ILE A 9 -2.22 -7.59 14.93
N LYS A 10 -1.95 -6.30 14.86
CA LYS A 10 -2.88 -5.27 14.40
C LYS A 10 -2.65 -4.99 12.91
N ILE A 11 -3.67 -5.18 12.09
CA ILE A 11 -3.60 -5.05 10.64
C ILE A 11 -4.51 -3.89 10.21
N TYR A 12 -3.93 -2.81 9.68
CA TYR A 12 -4.67 -1.70 9.10
C TYR A 12 -5.19 -2.07 7.71
N LEU A 13 -6.48 -1.87 7.45
CA LEU A 13 -7.13 -2.18 6.18
C LEU A 13 -7.27 -0.93 5.30
N ALA A 14 -6.27 -0.70 4.46
CA ALA A 14 -6.23 0.39 3.50
C ALA A 14 -6.87 -0.03 2.17
N GLY A 15 -7.61 0.87 1.54
CA GLY A 15 -8.24 0.59 0.25
C GLY A 15 -9.38 1.55 -0.03
N ARG A 16 -9.78 1.60 -1.30
CA ARG A 16 -10.83 2.52 -1.76
C ARG A 16 -12.16 2.21 -1.08
N ILE A 17 -12.85 3.26 -0.68
CA ILE A 17 -14.28 3.24 -0.32
C ILE A 17 -15.04 3.98 -1.42
N PRO A 18 -16.29 3.58 -1.72
CA PRO A 18 -17.12 4.33 -2.66
C PRO A 18 -17.41 5.72 -2.09
N ILE A 19 -17.34 6.75 -2.94
CA ILE A 19 -17.80 8.10 -2.63
C ILE A 19 -19.14 8.29 -3.36
N GLY A 20 -20.23 8.37 -2.61
CA GLY A 20 -21.58 8.34 -3.20
C GLY A 20 -21.87 7.00 -3.89
N ASP A 21 -22.60 7.05 -5.01
CA ASP A 21 -23.07 5.86 -5.75
C ASP A 21 -22.07 5.39 -6.84
N GLU A 22 -20.76 5.46 -6.54
CA GLU A 22 -19.72 5.02 -7.48
C GLU A 22 -19.89 3.54 -7.88
N PRO A 23 -20.17 3.24 -9.17
CA PRO A 23 -20.40 1.87 -9.60
C PRO A 23 -19.11 1.06 -9.60
N GLY A 24 -19.22 -0.23 -9.27
CA GLY A 24 -18.12 -1.20 -9.39
C GLY A 24 -17.17 -1.27 -8.19
N ILE A 25 -17.44 -0.54 -7.10
CA ILE A 25 -16.70 -0.66 -5.84
C ILE A 25 -17.60 -1.33 -4.81
N ASP A 26 -17.18 -2.48 -4.28
CA ASP A 26 -17.92 -3.15 -3.23
C ASP A 26 -17.70 -2.45 -1.88
N PRO A 27 -18.71 -1.79 -1.27
CA PRO A 27 -18.55 -1.14 0.03
C PRO A 27 -18.18 -2.12 1.16
N ARG A 28 -18.43 -3.42 0.98
CA ARG A 28 -18.24 -4.46 2.00
C ARG A 28 -16.96 -5.26 1.84
N TRP A 29 -16.02 -4.82 0.99
CA TRP A 29 -14.79 -5.58 0.76
C TRP A 29 -13.99 -5.82 2.05
N ARG A 30 -13.99 -4.86 2.99
CA ARG A 30 -13.33 -5.01 4.30
C ARG A 30 -13.93 -6.15 5.12
N GLU A 31 -15.25 -6.25 5.17
CA GLU A 31 -15.95 -7.35 5.85
C GLU A 31 -15.55 -8.71 5.27
N LYS A 32 -15.51 -8.81 3.92
CA LYS A 32 -15.08 -10.03 3.23
C LYS A 32 -13.63 -10.40 3.57
N TYR A 33 -12.73 -9.42 3.57
CA TYR A 33 -11.33 -9.60 3.97
C TYR A 33 -11.23 -10.09 5.42
N ILE A 34 -11.90 -9.41 6.34
CA ILE A 34 -11.91 -9.76 7.77
C ILE A 34 -12.43 -11.18 7.96
N GLN A 35 -13.52 -11.59 7.30
CA GLN A 35 -14.06 -12.94 7.40
C GLN A 35 -13.05 -14.01 6.95
N ARG A 36 -12.35 -13.78 5.85
CA ARG A 36 -11.31 -14.69 5.33
C ARG A 36 -10.09 -14.72 6.26
N LEU A 37 -9.62 -13.55 6.69
CA LEU A 37 -8.42 -13.42 7.52
C LEU A 37 -8.62 -13.93 8.95
N LYS A 38 -9.81 -13.78 9.54
CA LYS A 38 -10.13 -14.35 10.87
C LYS A 38 -9.97 -15.87 10.91
N LYS A 39 -10.25 -16.57 9.80
CA LYS A 39 -10.04 -18.02 9.70
C LYS A 39 -8.55 -18.38 9.65
N LEU A 40 -7.73 -17.53 9.03
CA LEU A 40 -6.30 -17.77 8.81
C LEU A 40 -5.44 -17.36 10.00
N ILE A 41 -5.81 -16.23 10.64
CA ILE A 41 -5.08 -15.56 11.70
C ILE A 41 -6.09 -15.15 12.80
N PRO A 42 -6.63 -16.11 13.59
CA PRO A 42 -7.67 -15.83 14.58
C PRO A 42 -7.30 -14.79 15.65
N GLN A 43 -6.01 -14.62 15.91
CA GLN A 43 -5.46 -13.66 16.87
C GLN A 43 -5.23 -12.25 16.31
N ALA A 44 -5.50 -12.02 15.02
CA ALA A 44 -5.36 -10.71 14.40
C ALA A 44 -6.46 -9.75 14.87
N ILE A 45 -6.08 -8.49 15.05
CA ILE A 45 -6.96 -7.36 15.27
C ILE A 45 -6.99 -6.57 13.97
N PHE A 46 -8.16 -6.48 13.33
CA PHE A 46 -8.33 -5.71 12.10
C PHE A 46 -8.71 -4.28 12.46
N VAL A 47 -7.93 -3.33 11.98
CA VAL A 47 -8.13 -1.91 12.18
C VAL A 47 -8.79 -1.36 10.93
N ASP A 48 -10.11 -1.14 11.02
CA ASP A 48 -10.94 -0.60 9.95
C ASP A 48 -11.13 0.91 10.18
N PRO A 49 -10.61 1.78 9.30
CA PRO A 49 -10.72 3.22 9.47
C PRO A 49 -12.17 3.75 9.33
N SER A 50 -13.10 2.96 8.78
CA SER A 50 -14.51 3.36 8.66
C SER A 50 -15.29 3.28 9.97
N TYR A 51 -14.79 2.54 10.96
CA TYR A 51 -15.44 2.46 12.29
C TYR A 51 -15.03 3.66 13.14
N ARG A 52 -15.78 4.76 12.98
CA ARG A 52 -15.55 6.02 13.70
C ARG A 52 -16.86 6.72 14.05
N GLU A 53 -16.85 7.47 15.14
CA GLU A 53 -17.92 8.40 15.55
C GLU A 53 -17.62 9.85 15.12
N ILE A 54 -16.61 10.02 14.26
CA ILE A 54 -16.16 11.33 13.77
C ILE A 54 -17.06 11.75 12.60
N LYS A 55 -17.47 13.02 12.63
CA LYS A 55 -18.19 13.67 11.52
C LYS A 55 -17.28 13.82 10.31
N GLU A 56 -17.73 13.37 9.13
CA GLU A 56 -16.93 13.41 7.89
C GLU A 56 -16.56 14.83 7.45
N GLU A 57 -17.31 15.84 7.88
CA GLU A 57 -17.04 17.25 7.58
C GLU A 57 -15.78 17.77 8.31
N ASP A 58 -15.39 17.15 9.42
CA ASP A 58 -14.14 17.48 10.14
C ASP A 58 -12.96 16.72 9.53
N HIS A 59 -12.50 17.22 8.38
CA HIS A 59 -11.36 16.65 7.66
C HIS A 59 -10.09 16.53 8.50
N LYS A 60 -9.88 17.39 9.51
CA LYS A 60 -8.71 17.30 10.41
C LYS A 60 -8.84 16.11 11.36
N ALA A 61 -10.03 15.91 11.92
CA ALA A 61 -10.31 14.76 12.78
C ALA A 61 -10.23 13.45 12.00
N VAL A 62 -10.83 13.37 10.80
CA VAL A 62 -10.76 12.19 9.93
C VAL A 62 -9.31 11.86 9.56
N PHE A 63 -8.56 12.86 9.09
CA PHE A 63 -7.14 12.67 8.76
C PHE A 63 -6.32 12.22 9.97
N GLY A 64 -6.47 12.90 11.11
CA GLY A 64 -5.74 12.56 12.34
C GLY A 64 -6.08 11.17 12.88
N HIS A 65 -7.34 10.74 12.74
CA HIS A 65 -7.78 9.40 13.08
C HIS A 65 -7.08 8.33 12.25
N ASP A 66 -7.05 8.48 10.93
CA ASP A 66 -6.39 7.52 10.04
C ASP A 66 -4.88 7.44 10.33
N LEU A 67 -4.22 8.59 10.53
CA LEU A 67 -2.82 8.64 10.94
C LEU A 67 -2.57 7.90 12.26
N PHE A 68 -3.44 8.11 13.25
CA PHE A 68 -3.34 7.44 14.54
C PHE A 68 -3.47 5.93 14.39
N LEU A 69 -4.47 5.46 13.63
CA LEU A 69 -4.69 4.04 13.39
C LEU A 69 -3.51 3.37 12.66
N ILE A 70 -2.96 4.02 11.63
CA ILE A 70 -1.76 3.52 10.92
C ILE A 70 -0.58 3.42 11.88
N LYS A 71 -0.37 4.43 12.74
CA LYS A 71 0.70 4.42 13.74
C LYS A 71 0.56 3.25 14.73
N GLN A 72 -0.67 2.92 15.13
CA GLN A 72 -0.97 1.85 16.08
C GLN A 72 -0.92 0.44 15.46
N ALA A 73 -1.05 0.31 14.14
CA ALA A 73 -1.00 -0.97 13.46
C ALA A 73 0.41 -1.57 13.44
N ASP A 74 0.50 -2.89 13.38
CA ASP A 74 1.77 -3.60 13.18
C ASP A 74 2.15 -3.67 11.69
N LEU A 75 1.15 -3.68 10.81
CA LEU A 75 1.31 -3.61 9.35
C LEU A 75 0.06 -3.03 8.68
N MET A 76 0.22 -2.67 7.41
CA MET A 76 -0.85 -2.26 6.51
C MET A 76 -1.11 -3.34 5.46
N LEU A 77 -2.38 -3.72 5.30
CA LEU A 77 -2.86 -4.52 4.18
C LEU A 77 -3.65 -3.60 3.23
N VAL A 78 -3.20 -3.51 1.99
CA VAL A 78 -3.80 -2.66 0.96
C VAL A 78 -4.62 -3.52 0.02
N ASN A 79 -5.92 -3.20 -0.15
CA ASN A 79 -6.71 -3.74 -1.24
C ASN A 79 -6.49 -2.89 -2.51
N ALA A 80 -5.81 -3.47 -3.50
CA ALA A 80 -5.56 -2.90 -4.80
C ALA A 80 -6.16 -3.76 -5.95
N GLU A 81 -7.22 -4.52 -5.66
CA GLU A 81 -8.01 -5.21 -6.69
C GLU A 81 -8.63 -4.23 -7.69
N MET A 82 -8.91 -3.00 -7.23
CA MET A 82 -9.40 -1.86 -8.01
C MET A 82 -8.44 -0.67 -7.89
N PRO A 83 -8.53 0.34 -8.78
CA PRO A 83 -7.73 1.56 -8.65
C PRO A 83 -7.87 2.19 -7.26
N ILE A 84 -6.75 2.36 -6.56
CA ILE A 84 -6.71 2.97 -5.23
C ILE A 84 -6.92 4.48 -5.34
N GLY A 85 -7.61 5.05 -4.35
CA GLY A 85 -7.85 6.49 -4.27
C GLY A 85 -6.65 7.27 -3.74
N LEU A 86 -6.74 8.61 -3.81
CA LEU A 86 -5.74 9.53 -3.25
C LEU A 86 -5.46 9.24 -1.77
N GLY A 87 -6.52 9.02 -0.98
CA GLY A 87 -6.41 8.70 0.46
C GLY A 87 -5.52 7.48 0.67
N THR A 88 -5.82 6.36 0.03
CA THR A 88 -5.03 5.13 0.14
C THR A 88 -3.57 5.31 -0.28
N ALA A 89 -3.31 6.08 -1.34
CA ALA A 89 -1.94 6.37 -1.75
C ALA A 89 -1.16 7.15 -0.67
N GLN A 90 -1.81 8.12 -0.01
CA GLN A 90 -1.21 8.86 1.11
C GLN A 90 -0.99 7.96 2.33
N GLU A 91 -1.97 7.13 2.69
CA GLU A 91 -1.87 6.16 3.78
C GLU A 91 -0.63 5.27 3.62
N MET A 92 -0.33 4.79 2.40
CA MET A 92 0.86 3.97 2.14
C MET A 92 2.17 4.74 2.42
N VAL A 93 2.25 6.01 2.02
CA VAL A 93 3.43 6.85 2.32
C VAL A 93 3.58 7.08 3.83
N ILE A 94 2.47 7.32 4.52
CA ILE A 94 2.42 7.49 5.98
C ILE A 94 2.83 6.19 6.70
N ALA A 95 2.40 5.04 6.21
CA ALA A 95 2.83 3.74 6.74
C ALA A 95 4.36 3.59 6.62
N LYS A 96 4.98 3.96 5.49
CA LYS A 96 6.46 3.98 5.36
C LYS A 96 7.13 4.99 6.28
N TYR A 97 6.49 6.14 6.52
CA TYR A 97 6.98 7.11 7.51
C TYR A 97 7.03 6.49 8.92
N PHE A 98 5.99 5.75 9.31
CA PHE A 98 5.96 4.99 10.57
C PHE A 98 6.66 3.62 10.52
N GLN A 99 7.38 3.34 9.42
CA GLN A 99 8.11 2.08 9.21
C GLN A 99 7.24 0.83 9.34
N LYS A 100 5.98 0.93 8.92
CA LYS A 100 5.04 -0.21 8.88
C LYS A 100 5.28 -1.02 7.62
N PRO A 101 5.36 -2.36 7.72
CA PRO A 101 5.28 -3.23 6.55
C PRO A 101 3.97 -2.98 5.80
N ILE A 102 4.04 -2.98 4.47
CA ILE A 102 2.90 -2.82 3.57
C ILE A 102 2.81 -4.07 2.70
N ILE A 103 1.68 -4.77 2.79
CA ILE A 103 1.36 -5.90 1.95
C ILE A 103 0.18 -5.50 1.09
N THR A 104 0.30 -5.63 -0.22
CA THR A 104 -0.72 -5.21 -1.17
C THR A 104 -1.34 -6.41 -1.86
N VAL A 105 -2.67 -6.53 -1.81
CA VAL A 105 -3.43 -7.50 -2.61
C VAL A 105 -3.69 -6.89 -3.98
N SER A 106 -3.06 -7.41 -5.01
CA SER A 106 -3.17 -6.97 -6.40
C SER A 106 -3.14 -8.19 -7.32
N PRO A 107 -4.30 -8.82 -7.59
CA PRO A 107 -4.38 -10.02 -8.41
C PRO A 107 -3.75 -9.86 -9.79
N GLY A 108 -3.23 -10.94 -10.36
CA GLY A 108 -2.77 -10.96 -11.75
C GLY A 108 -3.88 -10.53 -12.71
N GLY A 109 -3.55 -9.68 -13.68
CA GLY A 109 -4.54 -9.13 -14.63
C GLY A 109 -5.37 -7.95 -14.08
N SER A 110 -5.16 -7.54 -12.83
CA SER A 110 -5.75 -6.32 -12.26
C SER A 110 -5.16 -5.04 -12.87
N TYR A 111 -5.75 -3.89 -12.52
CA TYR A 111 -5.31 -2.56 -12.96
C TYR A 111 -3.82 -2.30 -12.68
N TYR A 112 -3.29 -2.80 -11.55
CA TYR A 112 -1.91 -2.56 -11.12
C TYR A 112 -0.93 -3.68 -11.46
N SER A 113 -1.41 -4.79 -12.02
CA SER A 113 -0.58 -5.90 -12.49
C SER A 113 -1.11 -6.54 -13.79
N PRO A 114 -1.33 -5.75 -14.86
CA PRO A 114 -1.80 -6.29 -16.13
C PRO A 114 -0.70 -7.11 -16.81
N ALA A 115 -1.09 -8.23 -17.43
CA ALA A 115 -0.19 -9.05 -18.23
C ALA A 115 0.45 -8.23 -19.38
N VAL A 116 -0.35 -7.36 -20.01
CA VAL A 116 0.08 -6.40 -21.02
C VAL A 116 -0.69 -5.10 -20.83
N THR A 117 0.01 -3.96 -20.85
CA THR A 117 -0.59 -2.62 -20.85
C THR A 117 0.04 -1.74 -21.92
N LYS A 118 -0.58 -0.60 -22.23
CA LYS A 118 -0.05 0.40 -23.16
C LYS A 118 0.41 1.64 -22.38
N ILE A 119 1.69 1.99 -22.50
CA ILE A 119 2.28 3.20 -21.91
C ILE A 119 2.94 3.99 -23.03
N ASN A 120 2.50 5.24 -23.22
CA ASN A 120 2.97 6.11 -24.30
C ASN A 120 2.96 5.42 -25.67
N GLY A 121 1.85 4.71 -25.97
CA GLY A 121 1.66 3.97 -27.23
C GLY A 121 2.42 2.66 -27.36
N LYS A 122 3.25 2.26 -26.38
CA LYS A 122 4.04 1.02 -26.42
C LYS A 122 3.45 -0.04 -25.51
N ASN A 123 3.43 -1.29 -25.98
CA ASN A 123 3.05 -2.43 -25.16
C ASN A 123 4.16 -2.71 -24.12
N VAL A 124 3.77 -2.80 -22.86
CA VAL A 124 4.64 -3.16 -21.74
C VAL A 124 4.06 -4.43 -21.11
N LYS A 125 4.87 -5.48 -21.05
CA LYS A 125 4.50 -6.76 -20.41
C LYS A 125 4.86 -6.73 -18.93
N ASN A 126 4.09 -7.45 -18.10
CA ASN A 126 4.34 -7.60 -16.66
C ASN A 126 4.55 -6.24 -15.96
N TRP A 127 3.72 -5.27 -16.33
CA TRP A 127 3.87 -3.92 -15.78
C TRP A 127 3.28 -3.89 -14.38
N HIS A 128 4.03 -3.32 -13.44
CA HIS A 128 3.53 -2.92 -12.14
C HIS A 128 3.56 -1.41 -12.02
N HIS A 129 2.50 -0.84 -11.46
CA HIS A 129 2.49 0.59 -11.21
C HIS A 129 3.62 0.97 -10.24
N PRO A 130 4.52 1.91 -10.61
CA PRO A 130 5.80 2.10 -9.91
C PRO A 130 5.61 2.51 -8.45
N PHE A 131 4.63 3.36 -8.14
CA PHE A 131 4.38 3.76 -6.76
C PHE A 131 3.81 2.62 -5.91
N LEU A 132 2.99 1.74 -6.49
CA LEU A 132 2.47 0.59 -5.75
C LEU A 132 3.60 -0.40 -5.49
N ALA A 133 4.41 -0.70 -6.51
CA ALA A 133 5.54 -1.60 -6.43
C ALA A 133 6.61 -1.15 -5.42
N ILE A 134 6.97 0.14 -5.41
CA ILE A 134 8.00 0.66 -4.50
C ILE A 134 7.47 0.80 -3.06
N LEU A 135 6.20 1.14 -2.87
CA LEU A 135 5.61 1.27 -1.53
C LEU A 135 5.24 -0.08 -0.92
N SER A 136 5.03 -1.13 -1.71
CA SER A 136 4.71 -2.46 -1.17
C SER A 136 5.99 -3.19 -0.75
N ASP A 137 6.01 -3.76 0.46
CA ASP A 137 7.08 -4.70 0.85
C ASP A 137 6.83 -6.09 0.25
N GLN A 138 5.56 -6.45 0.04
CA GLN A 138 5.12 -7.63 -0.70
C GLN A 138 3.84 -7.31 -1.48
N ILE A 139 3.70 -7.90 -2.66
CA ILE A 139 2.47 -7.91 -3.45
C ILE A 139 2.00 -9.36 -3.52
N ILE A 140 0.74 -9.60 -3.19
CA ILE A 140 0.09 -10.91 -3.23
C ILE A 140 -1.12 -10.88 -4.14
N GLU A 141 -1.52 -12.03 -4.66
CA GLU A 141 -2.70 -12.13 -5.52
C GLU A 141 -3.96 -12.34 -4.69
N ASP A 142 -3.84 -13.01 -3.53
CA ASP A 142 -4.96 -13.28 -2.66
C ASP A 142 -4.62 -13.08 -1.17
N VAL A 143 -5.57 -12.52 -0.43
CA VAL A 143 -5.46 -12.28 1.01
C VAL A 143 -5.13 -13.54 1.85
N GLN A 144 -5.38 -14.74 1.32
CA GLN A 144 -5.01 -16.02 1.92
C GLN A 144 -3.49 -16.22 2.03
N GLU A 145 -2.72 -15.57 1.16
CA GLU A 145 -1.24 -15.60 1.17
C GLU A 145 -0.63 -14.79 2.32
N LEU A 146 -1.44 -14.04 3.08
CA LEU A 146 -0.95 -13.18 4.14
C LEU A 146 -0.21 -13.98 5.24
N LYS A 147 -0.76 -15.12 5.67
CA LYS A 147 -0.23 -15.91 6.80
C LYS A 147 1.26 -16.31 6.64
N PRO A 148 1.70 -16.94 5.53
CA PRO A 148 3.10 -17.27 5.34
C PRO A 148 4.01 -16.02 5.28
N ILE A 149 3.52 -14.90 4.74
CA ILE A 149 4.28 -13.64 4.68
C ILE A 149 4.51 -13.06 6.08
N LEU A 150 3.52 -13.13 6.97
CA LEU A 150 3.69 -12.67 8.35
C LEU A 150 4.79 -13.41 9.10
N ILE A 151 5.06 -14.67 8.74
CA ILE A 151 6.16 -15.44 9.33
C ILE A 151 7.50 -14.88 8.83
N LYS A 152 7.61 -14.60 7.54
CA LYS A 152 8.81 -14.04 6.91
C LYS A 152 9.15 -12.64 7.44
N LEU A 153 8.15 -11.78 7.61
CA LEU A 153 8.35 -10.40 8.07
C LEU A 153 8.77 -10.30 9.54
N LYS A 154 8.71 -11.38 10.33
CA LYS A 154 9.19 -11.37 11.72
C LYS A 154 10.71 -11.21 11.76
N GLY A 155 11.16 -10.01 12.11
CA GLY A 155 12.58 -9.69 12.29
C GLY A 155 13.17 -8.87 11.14
N GLU A 156 12.41 -8.60 10.07
CA GLU A 156 12.86 -7.72 9.00
C GLU A 156 12.72 -6.25 9.41
N ARG A 157 13.77 -5.45 9.17
CA ARG A 157 13.75 -4.01 9.42
C ARG A 157 13.23 -3.28 8.19
N ILE A 158 12.05 -2.67 8.30
CA ILE A 158 11.51 -1.83 7.23
C ILE A 158 12.33 -0.53 7.12
N PRO A 159 12.91 -0.23 5.94
CA PRO A 159 13.64 1.01 5.72
C PRO A 159 12.74 2.23 5.93
N ARG A 160 13.31 3.33 6.41
CA ARG A 160 12.57 4.60 6.53
C ARG A 160 12.20 5.12 5.15
N TRP A 161 11.05 5.82 5.06
CA TRP A 161 10.58 6.45 3.82
C TRP A 161 11.66 7.25 3.07
N LYS A 162 12.40 8.11 3.79
CA LYS A 162 13.51 8.90 3.22
C LYS A 162 14.52 8.02 2.48
N THR A 163 14.88 6.87 3.04
CA THR A 163 15.81 5.92 2.43
C THR A 163 15.27 5.30 1.15
N PHE A 164 13.96 5.05 1.05
CA PHE A 164 13.35 4.55 -0.19
C PHE A 164 13.46 5.58 -1.31
N VAL A 165 13.05 6.82 -1.05
CA VAL A 165 13.08 7.91 -2.03
C VAL A 165 14.50 8.16 -2.53
N GLU A 166 15.48 8.29 -1.61
CA GLU A 166 16.88 8.52 -1.97
C GLU A 166 17.46 7.38 -2.80
N LYS A 167 17.14 6.12 -2.46
CA LYS A 167 17.57 4.95 -3.23
C LYS A 167 16.97 4.93 -4.63
N SER A 168 15.67 5.24 -4.78
CA SER A 168 15.00 5.29 -6.08
C SER A 168 15.57 6.40 -6.96
N ILE A 169 15.82 7.59 -6.40
CA ILE A 169 16.49 8.70 -7.12
C ILE A 169 17.90 8.27 -7.53
N LYS A 170 18.70 7.74 -6.60
CA LYS A 170 20.06 7.27 -6.90
C LYS A 170 20.05 6.22 -8.01
N TYR A 171 19.09 5.29 -7.99
CA TYR A 171 18.95 4.29 -9.03
C TYR A 171 18.71 4.92 -10.41
N TYR A 172 17.79 5.88 -10.52
CA TYR A 172 17.55 6.61 -11.77
C TYR A 172 18.80 7.37 -12.24
N LEU A 173 19.45 8.11 -11.35
CA LEU A 173 20.65 8.90 -11.66
C LEU A 173 21.80 8.03 -12.17
N THR A 174 22.04 6.89 -11.53
CA THR A 174 23.13 5.98 -11.90
C THR A 174 22.88 5.26 -13.23
N HIS A 175 21.65 4.82 -13.51
CA HIS A 175 21.39 3.89 -14.61
C HIS A 175 20.78 4.54 -15.86
N TYR A 176 20.04 5.64 -15.70
CA TYR A 176 19.19 6.18 -16.77
C TYR A 176 19.44 7.66 -17.07
N PHE A 177 19.80 8.47 -16.07
CA PHE A 177 19.87 9.92 -16.25
C PHE A 177 20.81 10.35 -17.38
N SER A 178 21.97 9.71 -17.54
CA SER A 178 22.93 10.00 -18.62
C SER A 178 22.35 9.77 -20.03
N LYS A 179 21.36 8.89 -20.17
CA LYS A 179 20.67 8.56 -21.44
C LYS A 179 19.39 9.36 -21.64
N ASP A 180 18.83 9.94 -20.57
CA ASP A 180 17.59 10.70 -20.60
C ASP A 180 17.81 12.16 -21.04
N LYS A 181 18.11 12.33 -22.33
CA LYS A 181 18.42 13.65 -22.92
C LYS A 181 17.29 14.66 -22.72
N LYS A 182 16.03 14.23 -22.81
CA LYS A 182 14.87 15.11 -22.67
C LYS A 182 14.79 15.71 -21.27
N THR A 183 14.95 14.90 -20.23
CA THR A 183 14.97 15.40 -18.85
C THR A 183 16.17 16.32 -18.62
N GLN A 184 17.35 15.99 -19.15
CA GLN A 184 18.53 16.87 -19.06
C GLN A 184 18.29 18.23 -19.72
N GLU A 185 17.64 18.28 -20.89
CA GLU A 185 17.30 19.53 -21.57
C GLU A 185 16.35 20.40 -20.75
N ILE A 186 15.31 19.80 -20.17
CA ILE A 186 14.34 20.49 -19.30
C ILE A 186 15.05 21.12 -18.10
N LEU A 187 15.89 20.34 -17.39
CA LEU A 187 16.58 20.81 -16.20
C LEU A 187 17.69 21.85 -16.46
N LYS A 188 18.19 21.93 -17.70
CA LYS A 188 19.13 22.98 -18.11
C LYS A 188 18.42 24.32 -18.36
N LYS A 189 17.19 24.30 -18.88
CA LYS A 189 16.40 25.50 -19.18
C LYS A 189 15.91 26.24 -17.93
N THR A 190 15.87 25.57 -16.78
CA THR A 190 15.43 26.14 -15.49
C THR A 190 16.56 26.75 -14.66
N LYS A 191 17.79 26.83 -15.17
CA LYS A 191 18.93 27.51 -14.52
C LYS A 191 19.13 28.97 -14.97
N CYS A 192 18.13 29.57 -15.62
CA CYS A 192 18.11 31.00 -15.95
C CYS A 192 17.28 31.78 -14.92
#